data_AF-A3U7H0-F1
#
_entry.id   AF-A3U7H0-F1
#
_cell.length_a   1.000
_cell.length_b   1.000
_cell.length_c   1.000
_cell.angle_alpha   90.00
_cell.angle_beta   90.00
_cell.angle_gamma   90.00
#
_symmetry.space_group_name_H-M   'P 1'
#
loop_
_entity.id
_entity.type
_entity.pdbx_description
1 polymer ?
#
loop_
_entity_poly.entity_id
_entity_poly.type
_entity_poly.pdbx_seq_one_letter_code
_entity_poly.pdbx_strand_id
1 'polypeptide(L)'
;MKTKITVMLAILLMGTAMAQDRKDRPNRKGDRTEISAEQKAELITKKMTLKLDLNKSQQDKVMALHLDNFSKMETKRKELKANREDGKRLTKEERHDQKLAMLDHKIEMKNEMKSILNAEQFEKWEASKKSPRKMKGKRGGKDSHNRRR
;
A
#
# COMPACT_ATOMS: atom_id res chain seq x y z
N MET A 1 45.72 29.63 48.04
CA MET A 1 44.61 29.20 48.91
C MET A 1 43.31 29.81 48.39
N LYS A 2 42.25 29.00 48.34
CA LYS A 2 40.82 29.37 48.21
C LYS A 2 40.32 29.65 46.78
N THR A 3 39.69 28.63 46.17
CA THR A 3 38.23 28.54 45.85
C THR A 3 37.88 29.25 44.54
N LYS A 4 37.83 28.57 43.39
CA LYS A 4 36.74 27.70 42.87
C LYS A 4 35.40 28.42 42.66
N ILE A 5 35.01 28.45 41.37
CA ILE A 5 33.65 28.27 40.85
C ILE A 5 32.67 29.44 41.05
N THR A 6 32.78 30.43 40.16
CA THR A 6 31.72 31.37 39.74
C THR A 6 32.39 32.21 38.66
N VAL A 7 32.27 31.95 37.36
CA VAL A 7 31.08 32.19 36.54
C VAL A 7 31.17 31.22 35.35
N MET A 8 30.83 29.95 35.59
CA MET A 8 30.54 28.99 34.51
C MET A 8 29.03 29.04 34.21
N LEU A 9 28.50 30.27 34.08
CA LEU A 9 27.06 30.59 34.05
C LEU A 9 26.66 31.32 32.76
N ALA A 10 27.37 31.08 31.65
CA ALA A 10 27.12 31.79 30.38
C ALA A 10 27.11 30.90 29.12
N ILE A 11 27.25 29.57 29.22
CA ILE A 11 27.35 28.68 28.04
C ILE A 11 26.42 27.47 28.16
N LEU A 12 25.24 27.64 28.77
CA LEU A 12 24.26 26.56 28.96
C LEU A 12 22.89 26.85 28.34
N LEU A 13 22.82 27.76 27.37
CA LEU A 13 21.57 28.19 26.73
C LEU A 13 21.56 28.17 25.19
N MET A 14 22.44 27.43 24.51
CA MET A 14 22.43 27.35 23.03
C MET A 14 22.41 25.92 22.47
N GLY A 15 21.91 24.95 23.23
CA GLY A 15 21.96 23.53 22.83
C GLY A 15 20.63 22.85 22.49
N THR A 16 19.45 23.48 22.62
CA THR A 16 18.15 22.77 22.53
C THR A 16 17.25 23.19 21.36
N ALA A 17 17.76 23.92 20.36
CA ALA A 17 16.96 24.37 19.21
C ALA A 17 16.97 23.41 18.00
N MET A 18 17.23 22.11 18.20
CA MET A 18 17.14 21.08 17.13
C MET A 18 16.25 19.90 17.55
N ALA A 19 15.26 20.13 18.43
CA ALA A 19 14.35 19.08 18.91
C ALA A 19 12.93 19.14 18.32
N GLN A 20 12.58 20.16 17.53
CA GLN A 20 11.23 20.30 16.98
C GLN A 20 11.24 20.82 15.54
N ASP A 21 11.68 19.98 14.60
CA ASP A 21 11.18 20.08 13.23
C ASP A 21 10.93 18.68 12.68
N ARG A 22 9.90 18.04 13.25
CA ARG A 22 9.03 17.16 12.47
C ARG A 22 7.83 17.98 11.97
N LYS A 23 8.07 19.21 11.50
CA LYS A 23 7.07 19.90 10.68
C LYS A 23 6.91 19.10 9.41
N ASP A 24 5.67 18.66 9.23
CA ASP A 24 5.04 18.51 7.94
C ASP A 24 5.90 17.79 6.91
N ARG A 25 5.88 16.44 6.95
CA ARG A 25 5.94 15.73 5.67
C ARG A 25 4.82 16.33 4.83
N PRO A 26 5.11 17.02 3.71
CA PRO A 26 4.06 17.57 2.89
C PRO A 26 3.11 16.43 2.60
N ASN A 27 1.86 16.60 3.02
CA ASN A 27 0.79 15.66 2.80
C ASN A 27 0.75 15.51 1.28
N ARG A 28 1.39 14.47 0.74
CA ARG A 28 1.51 14.20 -0.71
C ARG A 28 0.16 13.68 -1.22
N LYS A 29 -0.92 14.36 -0.82
CA LYS A 29 -2.25 14.37 -1.40
C LYS A 29 -2.30 15.38 -2.55
N GLY A 30 -1.19 15.56 -3.27
CA GLY A 30 -1.22 16.26 -4.55
C GLY A 30 -2.13 15.47 -5.48
N ASP A 31 -3.07 16.17 -6.11
CA ASP A 31 -4.01 15.73 -7.14
C ASP A 31 -3.75 14.32 -7.67
N ARG A 32 -4.35 13.32 -6.99
CA ARG A 32 -4.55 12.03 -7.64
C ARG A 32 -5.80 12.22 -8.47
N THR A 33 -5.64 12.57 -9.73
CA THR A 33 -6.73 12.48 -10.71
C THR A 33 -7.39 11.11 -10.54
N GLU A 34 -8.69 11.10 -10.24
CA GLU A 34 -9.43 9.87 -10.04
C GLU A 34 -9.59 9.18 -11.41
N ILE A 35 -8.71 8.23 -11.69
CA ILE A 35 -8.80 7.39 -12.89
C ILE A 35 -10.06 6.52 -12.78
N SER A 36 -10.89 6.48 -13.82
CA SER A 36 -12.13 5.69 -13.85
C SER A 36 -11.86 4.17 -13.78
N ALA A 37 -12.89 3.36 -13.51
CA ALA A 37 -12.76 1.90 -13.52
C ALA A 37 -12.33 1.39 -14.91
N GLU A 38 -12.90 1.96 -15.97
CA GLU A 38 -12.61 1.65 -17.37
C GLU A 38 -11.16 1.98 -17.73
N GLN A 39 -10.69 3.18 -17.37
CA GLN A 39 -9.31 3.59 -17.63
C GLN A 39 -8.30 2.70 -16.88
N LYS A 40 -8.62 2.25 -15.66
CA LYS A 40 -7.79 1.29 -14.93
C LYS A 40 -7.78 -0.08 -15.60
N ALA A 41 -8.95 -0.57 -16.01
CA ALA A 41 -9.11 -1.83 -16.73
C ALA A 41 -8.34 -1.81 -18.05
N GLU A 42 -8.38 -0.71 -18.78
CA GLU A 42 -7.64 -0.54 -20.03
C GLU A 42 -6.14 -0.59 -19.80
N LEU A 43 -5.65 0.18 -18.82
CA LEU A 43 -4.24 0.28 -18.53
C LEU A 43 -3.67 -1.06 -18.05
N ILE A 44 -4.37 -1.78 -17.16
CA ILE A 44 -3.91 -3.10 -16.70
C ILE A 44 -3.93 -4.12 -17.84
N THR A 45 -4.97 -4.10 -18.68
CA THR A 45 -5.08 -5.01 -19.84
C THR A 45 -3.93 -4.77 -20.80
N LYS A 46 -3.66 -3.52 -21.20
CA LYS A 46 -2.53 -3.18 -22.08
C LYS A 46 -1.17 -3.60 -21.49
N LYS A 47 -0.97 -3.43 -20.17
CA LYS A 47 0.24 -3.92 -19.50
C LYS A 47 0.35 -5.44 -19.49
N MET A 48 -0.76 -6.14 -19.30
CA MET A 48 -0.79 -7.59 -19.37
C MET A 48 -0.54 -8.09 -20.79
N THR A 49 -1.12 -7.45 -21.81
CA THR A 49 -0.83 -7.71 -23.23
C THR A 49 0.65 -7.59 -23.50
N LEU A 50 1.28 -6.49 -23.09
CA LEU A 50 2.72 -6.26 -23.31
C LEU A 50 3.61 -7.30 -22.64
N LYS A 51 3.17 -7.89 -21.51
CA LYS A 51 3.99 -8.81 -20.72
C LYS A 51 3.75 -10.28 -21.05
N LEU A 52 2.54 -10.62 -21.50
CA LEU A 52 2.05 -11.98 -21.66
C LEU A 52 1.65 -12.30 -23.11
N ASP A 53 1.81 -11.36 -24.02
CA ASP A 53 1.45 -11.50 -25.44
C ASP A 53 -0.01 -11.94 -25.63
N LEU A 54 -0.93 -11.27 -24.93
CA LEU A 54 -2.35 -11.61 -24.95
C LEU A 54 -2.95 -11.42 -26.35
N ASN A 55 -3.65 -12.43 -26.85
CA ASN A 55 -4.43 -12.29 -28.09
C ASN A 55 -5.69 -11.43 -27.87
N LYS A 56 -6.38 -11.04 -28.95
CA LYS A 56 -7.53 -10.13 -28.87
C LYS A 56 -8.66 -10.65 -27.98
N SER A 57 -9.00 -11.94 -28.08
CA SER A 57 -10.03 -12.56 -27.24
C SER A 57 -9.64 -12.54 -25.75
N GLN A 58 -8.37 -12.79 -25.43
CA GLN A 58 -7.86 -12.70 -24.06
C GLN A 58 -7.92 -11.27 -23.53
N GLN A 59 -7.52 -10.28 -24.34
CA GLN A 59 -7.56 -8.88 -23.95
C GLN A 59 -8.98 -8.43 -23.59
N ASP A 60 -9.97 -8.79 -24.40
CA ASP A 60 -11.37 -8.40 -24.16
C ASP A 60 -11.91 -9.05 -22.86
N LYS A 61 -11.58 -10.31 -22.60
CA LYS A 61 -11.94 -11.00 -21.34
C LYS A 61 -11.23 -10.42 -20.12
N VAL A 62 -9.93 -10.14 -20.21
CA VAL A 62 -9.14 -9.52 -19.13
C VAL A 62 -9.66 -8.12 -18.81
N MET A 63 -10.01 -7.34 -19.84
CA MET A 63 -10.61 -6.02 -19.69
C MET A 63 -11.93 -6.10 -18.93
N ALA A 64 -12.86 -6.95 -19.39
CA ALA A 64 -14.17 -7.11 -18.75
C ALA A 64 -14.03 -7.54 -17.28
N LEU A 65 -13.16 -8.52 -17.03
CA LEU A 65 -12.86 -8.98 -15.68
C LEU A 65 -12.33 -7.87 -14.77
N HIS A 66 -11.37 -7.08 -15.25
CA HIS A 66 -10.80 -6.00 -14.46
C HIS A 66 -11.75 -4.81 -14.28
N LEU A 67 -12.59 -4.52 -15.28
CA LEU A 67 -13.63 -3.51 -15.17
C LEU A 67 -14.61 -3.84 -14.05
N ASP A 68 -15.17 -5.05 -14.06
CA ASP A 68 -16.08 -5.50 -13.01
C ASP A 68 -15.44 -5.43 -11.62
N ASN A 69 -14.22 -5.96 -11.48
CA ASN A 69 -13.47 -5.89 -10.24
C ASN A 69 -13.21 -4.44 -9.78
N PHE A 70 -12.81 -3.52 -10.67
CA PHE A 70 -12.56 -2.13 -10.28
C PHE A 70 -13.83 -1.39 -9.90
N SER A 71 -14.94 -1.66 -10.57
CA SER A 71 -16.26 -1.12 -10.22
C SER A 71 -16.69 -1.58 -8.83
N LYS A 72 -16.58 -2.88 -8.52
CA LYS A 72 -16.86 -3.44 -7.19
C LYS A 72 -15.93 -2.87 -6.10
N MET A 73 -14.66 -2.65 -6.42
CA MET A 73 -13.72 -2.02 -5.49
C MET A 73 -14.05 -0.55 -5.23
N GLU A 74 -14.54 0.18 -6.23
CA GLU A 74 -14.90 1.58 -6.10
C GLU A 74 -16.13 1.77 -5.20
N THR A 75 -17.17 0.96 -5.37
CA THR A 75 -18.36 0.98 -4.51
C THR A 75 -17.99 0.70 -3.06
N LYS A 76 -17.23 -0.39 -2.82
CA LYS A 76 -16.73 -0.74 -1.48
C LYS A 76 -15.85 0.35 -0.87
N ARG A 77 -15.05 1.03 -1.69
CA ARG A 77 -14.21 2.14 -1.22
C ARG A 77 -15.04 3.35 -0.80
N LYS A 78 -16.11 3.69 -1.53
CA LYS A 78 -17.04 4.77 -1.16
C LYS A 78 -17.75 4.45 0.15
N GLU A 79 -18.25 3.23 0.29
CA GLU A 79 -18.89 2.75 1.52
C GLU A 79 -17.95 2.80 2.73
N LEU A 80 -16.73 2.26 2.60
CA LEU A 80 -15.73 2.30 3.67
C LEU A 80 -15.27 3.72 4.02
N LYS A 81 -15.29 4.65 3.05
CA LYS A 81 -14.98 6.07 3.29
C LYS A 81 -16.09 6.72 4.12
N ALA A 82 -17.35 6.53 3.74
CA ALA A 82 -18.50 7.03 4.49
C ALA A 82 -18.52 6.47 5.93
N ASN A 83 -18.33 5.16 6.10
CA ASN A 83 -18.26 4.55 7.44
C ASN A 83 -17.13 5.13 8.31
N ARG A 84 -15.99 5.50 7.70
CA ARG A 84 -14.89 6.15 8.42
C ARG A 84 -15.21 7.59 8.81
N GLU A 85 -15.88 8.33 7.93
CA GLU A 85 -16.33 9.71 8.19
C GLU A 85 -17.38 9.73 9.32
N ASP A 86 -18.25 8.72 9.38
CA ASP A 86 -19.21 8.50 10.47
C ASP A 86 -18.58 7.98 11.78
N GLY A 87 -17.25 7.77 11.81
CA GLY A 87 -16.56 7.22 12.98
C GLY A 87 -16.85 5.73 13.28
N LYS A 88 -17.56 5.02 12.39
CA LYS A 88 -17.88 3.59 12.54
C LYS A 88 -16.60 2.76 12.44
N ARG A 89 -16.33 1.94 13.46
CA ARG A 89 -15.20 1.01 13.50
C ARG A 89 -15.72 -0.41 13.40
N LEU A 90 -15.14 -1.18 12.49
CA LEU A 90 -15.48 -2.59 12.33
C LEU A 90 -15.21 -3.35 13.63
N THR A 91 -16.08 -4.29 13.98
CA THR A 91 -15.87 -5.24 15.08
C THR A 91 -14.75 -6.24 14.74
N LYS A 92 -14.40 -7.14 15.67
CA LYS A 92 -13.42 -8.21 15.37
C LYS A 92 -13.96 -9.20 14.35
N GLU A 93 -15.23 -9.57 14.48
CA GLU A 93 -15.94 -10.51 13.60
C GLU A 93 -16.10 -9.92 12.19
N GLU A 94 -16.56 -8.68 12.07
CA GLU A 94 -16.68 -8.02 10.76
C GLU A 94 -15.32 -7.91 10.04
N ARG A 95 -14.23 -7.67 10.78
CA ARG A 95 -12.88 -7.67 10.19
C ARG A 95 -12.45 -9.06 9.72
N HIS A 96 -12.84 -10.10 10.45
CA HIS A 96 -12.57 -11.48 10.06
C HIS A 96 -13.32 -11.83 8.76
N ASP A 97 -14.61 -11.50 8.69
CA ASP A 97 -15.45 -11.82 7.54
C ASP A 97 -15.05 -11.01 6.31
N GLN A 98 -14.69 -9.74 6.47
CA GLN A 98 -14.10 -8.96 5.38
C GLN A 98 -12.79 -9.56 4.86
N LYS A 99 -12.00 -10.21 5.74
CA LYS A 99 -10.76 -10.88 5.34
C LYS A 99 -11.05 -12.17 4.58
N LEU A 100 -12.04 -12.96 4.99
CA LEU A 100 -12.51 -14.13 4.25
C LEU A 100 -13.01 -13.71 2.86
N ALA A 101 -13.94 -12.76 2.78
CA ALA A 101 -14.47 -12.28 1.51
C ALA A 101 -13.38 -11.74 0.57
N MET A 102 -12.34 -11.08 1.11
CA MET A 102 -11.18 -10.65 0.31
C MET A 102 -10.38 -11.84 -0.23
N LEU A 103 -10.22 -12.91 0.55
CA LEU A 103 -9.51 -14.12 0.12
C LEU A 103 -10.31 -14.87 -0.94
N ASP A 104 -11.62 -15.00 -0.76
CA ASP A 104 -12.51 -15.65 -1.73
C ASP A 104 -12.50 -14.91 -3.06
N HIS A 105 -12.60 -13.58 -3.03
CA HIS A 105 -12.48 -12.76 -4.23
C HIS A 105 -11.11 -12.92 -4.92
N LYS A 106 -10.02 -13.10 -4.16
CA LYS A 106 -8.69 -13.37 -4.76
C LYS A 106 -8.63 -14.75 -5.41
N ILE A 107 -9.31 -15.74 -4.84
CA ILE A 107 -9.42 -17.08 -5.41
C ILE A 107 -10.22 -17.03 -6.71
N GLU A 108 -11.37 -16.36 -6.70
CA GLU A 108 -12.23 -16.15 -7.87
C GLU A 108 -11.45 -15.49 -9.01
N MET A 109 -10.85 -14.33 -8.77
CA MET A 109 -10.01 -13.63 -9.76
C MET A 109 -8.87 -14.49 -10.30
N LYS A 110 -8.29 -15.36 -9.46
CA LYS A 110 -7.22 -16.28 -9.88
C LYS A 110 -7.77 -17.38 -10.79
N ASN A 111 -8.94 -17.92 -10.47
CA ASN A 111 -9.59 -18.96 -11.26
C ASN A 111 -10.05 -18.41 -12.62
N GLU A 112 -10.66 -17.23 -12.66
CA GLU A 112 -11.05 -16.57 -13.91
C GLU A 112 -9.85 -16.22 -14.78
N MET A 113 -8.75 -15.74 -14.17
CA MET A 113 -7.54 -15.52 -14.95
C MET A 113 -6.95 -16.82 -15.51
N LYS A 114 -7.03 -17.93 -14.75
CA LYS A 114 -6.58 -19.24 -15.20
C LYS A 114 -7.41 -19.76 -16.39
N SER A 115 -8.68 -19.39 -16.51
CA SER A 115 -9.52 -19.79 -17.65
C SER A 115 -9.28 -18.93 -18.90
N ILE A 116 -8.74 -17.72 -18.75
CA ILE A 116 -8.42 -16.81 -19.86
C ILE A 116 -7.01 -17.05 -20.41
N LEU A 117 -6.05 -17.28 -19.53
CA LEU A 117 -4.64 -17.44 -19.88
C LEU A 117 -4.30 -18.90 -20.20
N ASN A 118 -3.36 -19.10 -21.12
CA ASN A 118 -2.73 -20.42 -21.26
C ASN A 118 -1.76 -20.69 -20.09
N ALA A 119 -1.23 -21.91 -20.00
CA ALA A 119 -0.37 -22.34 -18.90
C ALA A 119 0.87 -21.43 -18.72
N GLU A 120 1.59 -21.13 -19.82
CA GLU A 120 2.79 -20.30 -19.79
C GLU A 120 2.49 -18.85 -19.36
N GLN A 121 1.43 -18.27 -19.92
CA GLN A 121 0.96 -16.93 -19.57
C GLN A 121 0.54 -16.86 -18.10
N PHE A 122 -0.16 -17.88 -17.60
CA PHE A 122 -0.61 -17.94 -16.21
C PHE A 122 0.57 -18.03 -15.23
N GLU A 123 1.59 -18.83 -15.55
CA GLU A 123 2.81 -18.91 -14.74
C GLU A 123 3.56 -17.58 -14.71
N LYS A 124 3.73 -16.92 -15.87
CA LYS A 124 4.33 -15.57 -15.95
C LYS A 124 3.51 -14.55 -15.15
N TRP A 125 2.18 -14.63 -15.20
CA TRP A 125 1.30 -13.77 -14.43
C TRP A 125 1.42 -14.00 -12.92
N GLU A 126 1.42 -15.25 -12.44
CA GLU A 126 1.63 -15.57 -11.03
C GLU A 126 3.02 -15.16 -10.53
N ALA A 127 4.06 -15.35 -11.35
CA ALA A 127 5.40 -14.87 -11.07
C ALA A 127 5.45 -13.33 -10.98
N SER A 128 4.70 -12.62 -11.82
CA SER A 128 4.64 -11.15 -11.80
C SER A 128 4.05 -10.56 -10.52
N LYS A 129 3.17 -11.31 -9.83
CA LYS A 129 2.57 -10.90 -8.56
C LYS A 129 3.51 -11.06 -7.37
N LYS A 130 4.52 -11.93 -7.49
CA LYS A 130 5.56 -12.05 -6.48
C LYS A 130 6.38 -10.77 -6.58
N SER A 131 6.05 -9.77 -5.75
CA SER A 131 6.88 -8.58 -5.60
C SER A 131 8.32 -9.06 -5.41
N PRO A 132 9.31 -8.55 -6.17
CA PRO A 132 10.69 -8.76 -5.78
C PRO A 132 10.75 -8.30 -4.33
N ARG A 133 11.05 -9.22 -3.41
CA ARG A 133 11.38 -8.84 -2.04
C ARG A 133 12.48 -7.84 -2.24
N LYS A 134 12.20 -6.54 -2.07
CA LYS A 134 13.27 -5.57 -1.86
C LYS A 134 14.02 -6.18 -0.69
N MET A 135 15.21 -6.71 -0.95
CA MET A 135 16.16 -7.02 0.10
C MET A 135 16.20 -5.72 0.89
N LYS A 136 15.53 -5.72 2.03
CA LYS A 136 15.62 -4.66 3.01
C LYS A 136 16.99 -4.89 3.62
N GLY A 137 18.02 -4.59 2.84
CA GLY A 137 19.40 -4.65 3.24
C GLY A 137 19.52 -3.70 4.41
N LYS A 138 19.67 -4.29 5.59
CA LYS A 138 20.48 -3.79 6.70
C LYS A 138 20.70 -2.27 6.65
N ARG A 139 19.71 -1.48 7.06
CA ARG A 139 20.03 -0.23 7.76
C ARG A 139 20.14 -0.62 9.23
N GLY A 140 21.39 -0.74 9.66
CA GLY A 140 21.81 -1.39 10.89
C GLY A 140 21.06 -0.90 12.11
N GLY A 141 20.72 -1.87 12.96
CA GLY A 141 20.51 -1.57 14.36
C GLY A 141 21.81 -1.02 14.95
N LYS A 142 21.69 0.09 15.67
CA LYS A 142 22.50 0.34 16.85
C LYS A 142 21.57 0.91 17.92
N ASP A 143 21.49 0.12 18.99
CA ASP A 143 21.35 0.54 20.38
C ASP A 143 20.02 1.14 20.82
N SER A 144 19.07 0.24 21.10
CA SER A 144 18.07 0.46 22.16
C SER A 144 18.35 -0.49 23.33
N HIS A 145 19.52 -0.33 23.96
CA HIS A 145 19.70 -0.78 25.33
C HIS A 145 19.22 0.34 26.27
N ASN A 146 18.41 -0.06 27.26
CA ASN A 146 18.05 0.68 28.47
C ASN A 146 16.96 1.76 28.26
N ARG A 147 15.82 1.77 28.96
CA ARG A 147 15.56 1.41 30.36
C ARG A 147 14.10 0.93 30.51
N ARG A 148 13.93 -0.30 31.00
CA ARG A 148 12.87 -0.59 31.97
C ARG A 148 13.46 -0.21 33.33
N ARG A 149 12.90 0.77 34.01
CA ARG A 149 12.64 0.85 35.46
C ARG A 149 11.77 2.06 35.69
#